data_AF-A0A353A1F3-F1
#
_entry.id   AF-A0A353A1F3-F1
#
_cell.length_a   1.000
_cell.length_b   1.000
_cell.length_c   1.000
_cell.angle_alpha   90.00
_cell.angle_beta   90.00
_cell.angle_gamma   90.00
#
_symmetry.space_group_name_H-M   'P 1'
#
loop_
_entity.id
_entity.type
_entity.pdbx_description
1 polymer ?
#
loop_
_entity_poly.entity_id
_entity_poly.type
_entity_poly.pdbx_seq_one_letter_code
_entity_poly.pdbx_strand_id
1 'polypeptide(L)'
;MGNVAYITDMTSVPPESLPLLDGISLLVVNALRHTPHPTHQTLEEAIEFRRSLPGGFPTYFTHMADQMGLHARQEALLPDGFHFAYDGLVLEV
;
A
#
# COMPACT_ATOMS: atom_id res chain seq x y z
N MET A 1 1.69 14.00 -15.98
CA MET A 1 1.29 14.33 -14.59
C MET A 1 0.24 13.32 -14.17
N GLY A 2 0.37 12.55 -13.09
CA GLY A 2 1.55 11.94 -12.48
C GLY A 2 1.24 10.45 -12.35
N ASN A 3 2.24 9.59 -12.55
CA ASN A 3 2.16 8.12 -12.53
C ASN A 3 2.19 7.55 -11.09
N VAL A 4 1.72 8.31 -10.10
CA VAL A 4 1.75 7.94 -8.67
C VAL A 4 0.35 8.04 -8.09
N ALA A 5 -0.08 7.01 -7.36
CA ALA A 5 -1.24 7.07 -6.48
C ALA A 5 -0.81 7.06 -5.00
N TYR A 6 -1.43 7.90 -4.18
CA TYR A 6 -1.26 7.94 -2.74
C TYR A 6 -2.64 7.81 -2.08
N ILE A 7 -2.87 6.72 -1.35
CA ILE A 7 -4.17 6.38 -0.76
C ILE A 7 -3.96 5.98 0.71
N THR A 8 -4.44 6.77 1.65
CA THR A 8 -4.36 6.46 3.09
C THR A 8 -5.75 6.44 3.70
N ASP A 9 -5.86 5.91 4.93
CA ASP A 9 -7.09 5.93 5.73
C ASP A 9 -8.29 5.29 5.02
N MET A 10 -8.03 4.14 4.39
CA MET A 10 -8.99 3.44 3.54
C MET A 10 -9.23 2.00 4.01
N THR A 11 -10.49 1.55 3.93
CA THR A 11 -10.90 0.13 3.99
C THR A 11 -11.09 -0.48 2.60
N SER A 12 -11.72 0.25 1.68
CA SER A 12 -11.95 -0.17 0.30
C SER A 12 -11.99 1.01 -0.66
N VAL A 13 -11.70 0.75 -1.93
CA VAL A 13 -11.88 1.71 -3.02
C VAL A 13 -13.25 1.49 -3.66
N PRO A 14 -14.09 2.53 -3.79
CA PRO A 14 -15.33 2.45 -4.55
C PRO A 14 -15.04 2.11 -6.03
N PRO A 15 -15.83 1.25 -6.70
CA PRO A 15 -15.58 0.84 -8.09
C PRO A 15 -15.40 2.00 -9.07
N GLU A 16 -16.13 3.09 -8.88
CA GLU A 16 -16.05 4.32 -9.68
C GLU A 16 -14.69 5.04 -9.59
N SER A 17 -13.90 4.75 -8.55
CA SER A 17 -12.57 5.33 -8.36
C SER A 17 -11.46 4.50 -9.01
N LEU A 18 -11.71 3.23 -9.33
CA LEU A 18 -10.69 2.35 -9.91
C LEU A 18 -10.11 2.87 -11.24
N PRO A 19 -10.90 3.44 -12.19
CA PRO A 19 -10.35 3.99 -13.43
C PRO A 19 -9.36 5.14 -13.22
N LEU A 20 -9.36 5.80 -12.05
CA LEU A 20 -8.39 6.85 -11.72
C LEU A 20 -6.99 6.30 -11.45
N LEU A 21 -6.86 4.97 -11.28
CA LEU A 21 -5.59 4.28 -11.04
C LEU A 21 -4.98 3.73 -12.34
N ASP A 22 -5.62 3.96 -13.48
CA ASP A 22 -5.09 3.52 -14.78
C ASP A 22 -3.79 4.27 -15.12
N GLY A 23 -2.75 3.50 -15.44
CA GLY A 23 -1.47 4.05 -15.88
C GLY A 23 -0.54 4.53 -14.75
N ILE A 24 -0.87 4.27 -13.48
CA ILE A 24 0.09 4.48 -12.39
C ILE A 24 1.26 3.50 -12.48
N SER A 25 2.44 3.95 -12.04
CA SER A 25 3.67 3.16 -11.94
C SER A 25 4.26 3.15 -10.53
N LEU A 26 3.55 3.71 -9.55
CA LEU A 26 3.90 3.68 -8.14
C LEU A 26 2.62 3.82 -7.31
N LEU A 27 2.46 2.97 -6.28
CA LEU A 27 1.36 3.08 -5.32
C LEU A 27 1.93 3.26 -3.91
N VAL A 28 1.43 4.26 -3.19
CA VAL A 28 1.58 4.37 -1.74
C VAL A 28 0.19 4.12 -1.12
N VAL A 29 0.05 3.10 -0.28
CA VAL A 29 -1.25 2.70 0.29
C VAL A 29 -1.18 2.34 1.77
N ASN A 30 -2.25 2.53 2.55
CA ASN A 30 -2.24 2.12 3.97
C ASN A 30 -2.17 0.61 4.17
N ALA A 31 -1.42 0.18 5.20
CA ALA A 31 -1.52 -1.15 5.79
C ALA A 31 -1.35 -1.02 7.30
N LEU A 32 -2.46 -1.01 8.05
CA LEU A 32 -2.42 -0.61 9.46
C LEU A 32 -1.70 -1.65 10.33
N ARG A 33 -2.09 -2.92 10.20
CA ARG A 33 -1.60 -4.03 11.00
C ARG A 33 -2.03 -5.37 10.37
N HIS A 34 -1.65 -6.49 10.99
CA HIS A 34 -2.06 -7.82 10.52
C HIS A 34 -3.51 -8.18 10.85
N THR A 35 -4.09 -7.62 11.92
CA THR A 35 -5.45 -7.96 12.37
C THR A 35 -6.50 -6.95 11.88
N PRO A 36 -7.74 -7.39 11.60
CA PRO A 36 -8.79 -6.53 11.06
C PRO A 36 -9.00 -5.23 11.83
N HIS A 37 -9.32 -4.15 11.10
CA HIS A 37 -9.65 -2.84 11.66
C HIS A 37 -10.87 -2.25 10.94
N PRO A 38 -11.83 -1.61 11.65
CA PRO A 38 -13.08 -1.14 11.05
C PRO A 38 -12.89 -0.05 10.00
N THR A 39 -11.77 0.68 10.03
CA THR A 39 -11.56 1.88 9.18
C THR A 39 -10.29 1.83 8.34
N HIS A 40 -9.50 0.75 8.43
CA HIS A 40 -8.24 0.64 7.69
C HIS A 40 -8.01 -0.79 7.23
N GLN A 41 -7.38 -0.96 6.08
CA GLN A 41 -6.92 -2.25 5.61
C GLN A 41 -5.84 -2.86 6.50
N THR A 42 -5.91 -4.18 6.63
CA THR A 42 -4.79 -5.02 7.06
C THR A 42 -3.70 -5.08 5.99
N LEU A 43 -2.52 -5.61 6.35
CA LEU A 43 -1.46 -5.85 5.37
C LEU A 43 -1.91 -6.78 4.23
N GLU A 44 -2.62 -7.85 4.57
CA GLU A 44 -3.12 -8.81 3.58
C GLU A 44 -4.12 -8.16 2.62
N GLU A 45 -5.08 -7.39 3.15
CA GLU A 45 -6.07 -6.66 2.33
C GLU A 45 -5.41 -5.62 1.41
N ALA A 46 -4.36 -4.93 1.88
CA ALA A 46 -3.63 -3.96 1.07
C ALA A 46 -2.81 -4.63 -0.06
N ILE A 47 -2.22 -5.81 0.20
CA ILE A 47 -1.55 -6.63 -0.82
C ILE A 47 -2.55 -7.09 -1.87
N GLU A 48 -3.71 -7.61 -1.45
CA GLU A 48 -4.76 -8.07 -2.37
C GLU A 48 -5.35 -6.91 -3.18
N PHE A 49 -5.55 -5.74 -2.56
CA PHE A 49 -5.93 -4.53 -3.28
C PHE A 49 -4.93 -4.21 -4.39
N ARG A 50 -3.63 -4.16 -4.08
CA ARG A 50 -2.61 -3.93 -5.10
C ARG A 50 -2.62 -4.99 -6.21
N ARG A 51 -2.77 -6.27 -5.86
CA ARG A 51 -2.85 -7.38 -6.84
C ARG A 51 -4.08 -7.30 -7.74
N SER A 52 -5.16 -6.68 -7.28
CA SER A 52 -6.36 -6.45 -8.08
C SER A 52 -6.18 -5.40 -9.18
N LEU A 53 -5.18 -4.51 -9.04
CA LEU A 53 -4.90 -3.45 -10.02
C LEU A 53 -4.08 -3.99 -11.20
N PRO A 54 -4.37 -3.55 -12.44
CA PRO A 54 -3.59 -3.95 -13.59
C PRO A 54 -2.15 -3.41 -13.50
N GLY A 55 -1.17 -4.25 -13.84
CA GLY A 55 0.23 -3.86 -13.93
C GLY A 55 1.13 -4.30 -12.76
N GLY A 56 2.44 -4.17 -12.98
CA GLY A 56 3.51 -4.61 -12.08
C GLY A 56 4.40 -3.44 -11.65
N PHE A 57 3.89 -2.56 -10.79
CA PHE A 57 4.63 -1.46 -10.18
C PHE A 57 4.87 -1.65 -8.67
N PRO A 58 5.94 -1.05 -8.14
CA PRO A 58 6.24 -1.08 -6.71
C PRO A 58 5.12 -0.46 -5.88
N THR A 59 4.92 -1.02 -4.68
CA THR A 59 3.93 -0.56 -3.71
C THR A 59 4.57 -0.33 -2.36
N TYR A 60 4.33 0.84 -1.79
CA TYR A 60 4.84 1.23 -0.49
C TYR A 60 3.69 1.36 0.51
N PHE A 61 3.80 0.64 1.62
CA PHE A 61 2.84 0.68 2.70
C PHE A 61 3.11 1.82 3.67
N THR A 62 2.07 2.60 3.97
CA THR A 62 2.08 3.69 4.96
C THR A 62 1.05 3.45 6.06
N HIS A 63 0.95 4.38 7.00
CA HIS A 63 -0.09 4.41 8.04
C HIS A 63 -0.12 3.11 8.89
N MET A 64 1.06 2.64 9.28
CA MET A 64 1.22 1.44 10.10
C MET A 64 1.07 1.77 11.59
N ALA A 65 0.37 0.90 12.32
CA ALA A 65 0.37 0.89 13.78
C ALA A 65 1.61 0.16 14.32
N ASP A 66 1.91 0.36 15.60
CA ASP A 66 2.93 -0.36 16.36
C ASP A 66 2.77 -1.90 16.26
N GLN A 67 1.52 -2.36 16.18
CA GLN A 67 1.15 -3.77 16.02
C GLN A 67 1.62 -4.41 14.70
N MET A 68 2.07 -3.64 13.71
CA MET A 68 2.73 -4.19 12.52
C MET A 68 4.02 -4.92 12.91
N GLY A 69 4.72 -4.43 13.94
CA GLY A 69 5.99 -4.98 14.41
C GLY A 69 7.21 -4.23 13.87
N LEU A 70 8.39 -4.82 14.04
CA LEU A 70 9.66 -4.19 13.64
C LEU A 70 9.79 -4.13 12.12
N HIS A 71 9.93 -2.92 11.58
CA HIS A 71 10.02 -2.62 10.13
C HIS A 71 10.90 -3.62 9.36
N ALA A 72 12.19 -3.72 9.69
CA ALA A 72 13.11 -4.60 8.97
C ALA A 72 12.73 -6.10 9.01
N ARG A 73 12.06 -6.57 10.07
CA ARG A 73 11.59 -7.97 10.16
C ARG A 73 10.36 -8.19 9.30
N GLN A 74 9.47 -7.21 9.23
CA GLN A 74 8.26 -7.30 8.44
C GLN A 74 8.56 -7.12 6.95
N GLU A 75 9.46 -6.19 6.59
CA GLU A 75 9.94 -5.96 5.23
C GLU A 75 10.47 -7.25 4.60
N ALA A 76 11.28 -8.02 5.34
CA ALA A 76 11.85 -9.28 4.87
C ALA A 76 10.81 -10.39 4.60
N LEU A 77 9.56 -10.21 5.04
CA LEU A 77 8.46 -11.15 4.82
C LEU A 77 7.54 -10.72 3.67
N LEU A 78 7.71 -9.49 3.16
CA LEU A 78 6.88 -8.98 2.07
C LEU A 78 7.19 -9.73 0.75
N PRO A 79 6.19 -9.94 -0.11
CA PRO A 79 6.44 -10.40 -1.46
C PRO A 79 7.23 -9.37 -2.28
N ASP A 80 7.91 -9.82 -3.33
CA ASP A 80 8.64 -8.93 -4.24
C ASP A 80 7.76 -7.78 -4.78
N GLY A 81 8.32 -6.57 -4.79
CA GLY A 81 7.64 -5.36 -5.26
C GLY A 81 6.76 -4.67 -4.21
N PHE A 82 6.71 -5.20 -2.98
CA PHE A 82 6.06 -4.56 -1.84
C PHE A 82 7.09 -4.13 -0.82
N HIS A 83 6.91 -2.94 -0.26
CA HIS A 83 7.83 -2.32 0.68
C HIS A 83 7.07 -1.57 1.78
N PHE A 84 7.62 -1.47 2.97
CA PHE A 84 7.16 -0.53 3.99
C PHE A 84 7.86 0.82 3.81
N ALA A 85 7.06 1.88 3.72
CA ALA A 85 7.59 3.24 3.76
C ALA A 85 8.21 3.56 5.13
N TYR A 86 9.01 4.62 5.17
CA TYR A 86 9.58 5.16 6.39
C TYR A 86 9.68 6.69 6.30
N ASP A 87 9.76 7.36 7.44
CA ASP A 87 9.86 8.82 7.50
C ASP A 87 11.13 9.30 6.77
N GLY A 88 10.94 10.20 5.81
CA GLY A 88 12.02 10.73 4.98
C GLY A 88 12.39 9.87 3.76
N LEU A 89 11.66 8.78 3.49
CA LEU A 89 11.80 8.03 2.24
C LEU A 89 11.56 8.95 1.02
N VAL A 90 12.49 8.91 0.06
CA VAL A 90 12.39 9.60 -1.23
C VAL A 90 12.35 8.56 -2.34
N LEU A 91 11.41 8.71 -3.26
CA LEU A 91 11.21 7.83 -4.41
C LEU A 91 11.32 8.64 -5.70
N GLU A 92 12.08 8.12 -6.67
CA GLU A 92 12.16 8.67 -8.02
C GLU A 92 11.09 8.00 -8.91
N VAL A 93 10.40 8.79 -9.74
CA VAL A 93 9.23 8.34 -10.52
C VAL A 93 9.25 8.87 -11.94
#